data_AF-A0A4Y9A7L1-F1
#
_entry.id   AF-A0A4Y9A7L1-F1
#
_cell.length_a   1.000
_cell.length_b   1.000
_cell.length_c   1.000
_cell.angle_alpha   90.00
_cell.angle_beta   90.00
_cell.angle_gamma   90.00
#
_symmetry.space_group_name_H-M   'P 1'
#
loop_
_entity.id
_entity.type
_entity.pdbx_description
1 polymer ?
#
loop_
_entity_poly.entity_id
_entity_poly.type
_entity_poly.pdbx_seq_one_letter_code
_entity_poly.pdbx_strand_id
1 'polypeptide(L)'
;MVKLITVERAKKEVQRLQHFIDLAESYESDTLNKWTIKEYAYTNSIKKVVEKANTESLTVKGEPLSREYAVAVINGKANDELHRILRRGYRLKIKPNKRKY
;
A
#
# COMPACT_ATOMS: atom_id res chain seq x y z
N MET A 1 2.97 -23.63 9.93
CA MET A 1 2.85 -23.74 11.40
C MET A 1 2.32 -22.42 11.92
N VAL A 2 1.13 -22.41 12.52
CA VAL A 2 0.56 -21.19 13.13
C VAL A 2 1.39 -20.88 14.37
N LYS A 3 1.94 -19.67 14.47
CA LYS A 3 2.62 -19.26 15.70
C LYS A 3 1.56 -19.11 16.81
N LEU A 4 1.74 -19.82 17.93
CA LEU A 4 0.94 -19.59 19.12
C LEU A 4 1.12 -18.14 19.59
N ILE A 5 0.02 -17.48 20.00
CA ILE A 5 0.02 -16.10 20.48
C ILE A 5 -0.71 -16.00 21.82
N THR A 6 -0.36 -15.00 22.63
CA THR A 6 -1.07 -14.68 23.87
C THR A 6 -2.32 -13.85 23.58
N VAL A 7 -3.31 -13.88 24.47
CA VAL A 7 -4.54 -13.07 24.36
C VAL A 7 -4.22 -11.58 24.26
N GLU A 8 -3.25 -11.08 25.05
CA GLU A 8 -2.83 -9.68 24.99
C GLU A 8 -2.25 -9.30 23.61
N ARG A 9 -1.43 -10.19 23.04
CA ARG A 9 -0.87 -9.98 21.70
C ARG A 9 -1.96 -10.00 20.63
N ALA A 10 -2.95 -10.87 20.76
CA ALA A 10 -4.10 -10.91 19.86
C ALA A 10 -4.89 -9.60 19.90
N LYS A 11 -5.17 -9.06 21.10
CA LYS A 11 -5.86 -7.77 21.26
C LYS A 11 -5.09 -6.61 20.60
N LYS A 12 -3.78 -6.55 20.79
CA LYS A 12 -2.92 -5.54 20.13
C LYS A 12 -2.95 -5.67 18.61
N GLU A 13 -2.98 -6.90 18.10
CA GLU A 13 -3.06 -7.14 16.66
C GLU A 13 -4.40 -6.69 16.09
N VAL A 14 -5.52 -6.94 16.78
CA VAL A 14 -6.84 -6.44 16.39
C VAL A 14 -6.83 -4.91 16.31
N GLN A 15 -6.32 -4.22 17.34
CA GLN A 15 -6.22 -2.76 17.34
C GLN A 15 -5.38 -2.24 16.17
N ARG A 16 -4.24 -2.88 15.90
CA ARG A 16 -3.36 -2.52 14.79
C ARG A 16 -4.05 -2.69 13.43
N LEU A 17 -4.81 -3.77 13.26
CA LEU A 17 -5.54 -4.05 12.03
C LEU A 17 -6.70 -3.07 11.84
N GLN A 18 -7.48 -2.80 12.89
CA GLN A 18 -8.56 -1.82 12.86
C GLN A 18 -8.02 -0.44 12.49
N HIS A 19 -6.93 0.01 13.11
CA HIS A 19 -6.29 1.28 12.77
C HIS A 19 -5.88 1.37 11.29
N PHE A 20 -5.36 0.28 10.72
CA PHE A 20 -5.03 0.25 9.29
C PHE A 20 -6.29 0.35 8.41
N ILE A 21 -7.38 -0.32 8.79
CA ILE A 21 -8.68 -0.22 8.09
C ILE A 21 -9.17 1.22 8.13
N ASP A 22 -9.20 1.83 9.32
CA ASP A 22 -9.67 3.20 9.52
C ASP A 22 -8.86 4.18 8.67
N LEU A 23 -7.53 4.04 8.65
CA LEU A 23 -6.65 4.85 7.80
C LEU A 23 -6.95 4.67 6.31
N ALA A 24 -7.23 3.46 5.84
CA ALA A 24 -7.48 3.18 4.42
C ALA A 24 -8.86 3.67 3.96
N GLU A 25 -9.89 3.48 4.80
CA GLU A 25 -11.27 3.87 4.49
C GLU A 25 -11.47 5.38 4.53
N SER A 26 -10.91 6.05 5.55
CA SER A 26 -10.96 7.51 5.69
C SER A 26 -9.98 8.28 4.79
N TYR A 27 -9.13 7.57 4.02
CA TYR A 27 -8.12 8.23 3.19
C TYR A 27 -8.76 9.02 2.04
N GLU A 28 -8.60 10.34 2.07
CA GLU A 28 -9.02 11.23 0.99
C GLU A 28 -8.03 11.19 -0.18
N SER A 29 -8.54 10.91 -1.37
CA SER A 29 -7.76 10.71 -2.60
C SER A 29 -8.05 11.78 -3.66
N ASP A 30 -7.83 13.04 -3.29
CA ASP A 30 -7.97 14.24 -4.13
C ASP A 30 -6.95 14.33 -5.28
N THR A 31 -5.86 13.58 -5.19
CA THR A 31 -4.78 13.56 -6.18
C THR A 31 -4.50 12.13 -6.65
N LEU A 32 -3.99 11.99 -7.87
CA LEU A 32 -3.64 10.69 -8.42
C LEU A 32 -2.61 9.94 -7.57
N ASN A 33 -1.68 10.66 -6.93
CA ASN A 33 -0.74 10.08 -5.97
C ASN A 33 -1.48 9.45 -4.79
N LYS A 34 -2.39 10.19 -4.14
CA LYS A 34 -3.17 9.68 -3.01
C LYS A 34 -4.10 8.54 -3.43
N TRP A 35 -4.74 8.64 -4.61
CA TRP A 35 -5.54 7.55 -5.17
C TRP A 35 -4.71 6.28 -5.35
N THR A 36 -3.49 6.39 -5.90
CA THR A 36 -2.57 5.26 -6.07
C THR A 36 -2.22 4.61 -4.72
N ILE A 37 -1.98 5.41 -3.68
CA ILE A 37 -1.72 4.92 -2.31
C ILE A 37 -2.94 4.18 -1.76
N LYS A 38 -4.14 4.77 -1.89
CA LYS A 38 -5.40 4.16 -1.44
C LYS A 38 -5.64 2.82 -2.12
N GLU A 39 -5.56 2.76 -3.44
CA GLU A 39 -5.78 1.53 -4.19
C GLU A 39 -4.74 0.46 -3.90
N TYR A 40 -3.49 0.86 -3.65
CA TYR A 40 -2.47 -0.08 -3.20
C TYR A 40 -2.77 -0.65 -1.80
N ALA A 41 -3.41 0.12 -0.91
CA ALA A 41 -3.86 -0.36 0.40
C ALA A 41 -4.86 -1.52 0.27
N TYR A 42 -5.82 -1.39 -0.64
CA TYR A 42 -6.86 -2.41 -0.87
C TYR A 42 -6.34 -3.62 -1.66
N THR A 43 -5.46 -3.40 -2.63
CA THR A 43 -5.09 -4.45 -3.58
C THR A 43 -3.76 -5.14 -3.28
N ASN A 44 -2.85 -4.47 -2.57
CA ASN A 44 -1.46 -4.89 -2.34
C ASN A 44 -0.72 -5.32 -3.64
N SER A 45 -1.14 -4.77 -4.78
CA SER A 45 -0.69 -5.18 -6.12
C SER A 45 -0.61 -4.00 -7.07
N ILE A 46 0.60 -3.62 -7.46
CA ILE A 46 0.82 -2.55 -8.44
C ILE A 46 0.11 -2.85 -9.77
N LYS A 47 0.08 -4.13 -10.19
CA LYS A 47 -0.62 -4.54 -11.42
C LYS A 47 -2.10 -4.18 -11.35
N LYS A 48 -2.77 -4.48 -10.24
CA LYS A 48 -4.20 -4.18 -10.04
C LYS A 48 -4.45 -2.67 -9.99
N VAL A 49 -3.55 -1.90 -9.37
CA VAL A 49 -3.64 -0.44 -9.35
C VAL A 49 -3.59 0.13 -10.77
N VAL A 50 -2.66 -0.34 -11.60
CA VAL A 50 -2.55 0.06 -13.01
C VAL A 50 -3.78 -0.35 -13.82
N GLU A 51 -4.24 -1.60 -13.67
CA GLU A 51 -5.44 -2.10 -14.36
C GLU A 51 -6.69 -1.29 -14.01
N LYS A 52 -6.86 -0.96 -12.73
CA LYS A 52 -7.98 -0.12 -12.26
C LYS A 52 -7.85 1.32 -12.77
N ALA A 53 -6.65 1.88 -12.75
CA ALA A 53 -6.40 3.23 -13.27
C ALA A 53 -6.77 3.33 -14.76
N ASN A 54 -6.41 2.32 -15.56
CA ASN A 54 -6.75 2.27 -16.98
C ASN A 54 -8.26 2.12 -17.20
N THR A 55 -8.94 1.33 -16.36
CA THR A 55 -10.40 1.15 -16.43
C THR A 55 -11.13 2.45 -16.08
N GLU A 56 -10.60 3.21 -15.12
CA GLU A 56 -11.12 4.53 -14.71
C GLU A 56 -10.60 5.68 -15.60
N SER A 57 -9.87 5.37 -16.68
CA SER A 57 -9.28 6.36 -17.62
C SER A 57 -8.41 7.42 -16.93
N LEU A 58 -7.75 7.07 -15.82
CA LEU A 58 -6.84 7.94 -15.10
C LEU A 58 -5.52 8.08 -15.86
N THR A 59 -5.12 9.33 -16.10
CA THR A 59 -3.91 9.64 -16.87
C THR A 59 -2.93 10.49 -16.05
N VAL A 60 -1.65 10.28 -16.33
CA VAL A 60 -0.54 11.11 -15.85
C VAL A 60 -0.06 11.93 -17.03
N LYS A 61 -0.35 13.25 -17.03
CA LYS A 61 0.04 14.16 -18.12
C LYS A 61 -0.43 13.72 -19.53
N GLY A 62 -1.62 13.13 -19.61
CA GLY A 62 -2.20 12.65 -20.87
C GLY A 62 -1.85 11.22 -21.25
N GLU A 63 -0.93 10.57 -20.52
CA GLU A 63 -0.56 9.16 -20.74
C GLU A 63 -1.22 8.25 -19.69
N PRO A 64 -1.54 6.98 -20.02
CA PRO A 64 -2.02 6.02 -19.05
C PRO A 64 -1.06 5.83 -17.88
N LEU A 65 -1.61 5.57 -16.68
CA LEU A 65 -0.79 5.36 -15.49
C LEU A 65 0.11 4.14 -15.67
N SER A 66 1.43 4.37 -15.64
CA SER A 66 2.42 3.32 -15.80
C SER A 66 2.76 2.61 -14.48
N ARG A 67 3.34 1.41 -14.59
CA ARG A 67 3.85 0.66 -13.42
C ARG A 67 4.94 1.46 -12.68
N GLU A 68 5.82 2.10 -13.43
CA GLU A 68 6.96 2.88 -12.92
C GLU A 68 6.45 4.05 -12.09
N TYR A 69 5.39 4.72 -12.56
CA TYR A 69 4.72 5.78 -11.81
C TYR A 69 4.16 5.26 -10.49
N ALA A 70 3.37 4.18 -10.50
CA ALA A 70 2.82 3.60 -9.28
C ALA A 70 3.90 3.22 -8.26
N VAL A 71 4.99 2.60 -8.73
CA VAL A 71 6.16 2.27 -7.90
C VAL A 71 6.79 3.53 -7.30
N ALA A 72 6.97 4.58 -8.11
CA ALA A 72 7.57 5.84 -7.67
C ALA A 72 6.72 6.51 -6.58
N VAL A 73 5.39 6.51 -6.73
CA VAL A 73 4.46 7.04 -5.72
C VAL A 73 4.56 6.24 -4.42
N ILE A 74 4.42 4.91 -4.48
CA ILE A 74 4.44 4.05 -3.28
C ILE A 74 5.79 4.12 -2.56
N ASN A 75 6.90 4.09 -3.31
CA ASN A 75 8.25 4.05 -2.73
C ASN A 75 8.82 5.45 -2.40
N GLY A 76 8.16 6.51 -2.87
CA GLY A 76 8.55 7.91 -2.73
C GLY A 76 8.55 8.43 -1.28
N LYS A 77 8.64 9.76 -1.12
CA LYS A 77 8.58 10.38 0.21
C LYS A 77 7.17 10.21 0.77
N ALA A 78 7.07 9.60 1.95
CA ALA A 78 5.79 9.44 2.63
C ALA A 78 5.38 10.76 3.29
N ASN A 79 4.17 11.23 2.96
CA ASN A 79 3.62 12.49 3.50
C ASN A 79 2.65 12.23 4.67
N ASP A 80 2.09 11.03 4.75
CA ASP A 80 1.11 10.63 5.77
C ASP A 80 1.41 9.23 6.33
N GLU A 81 0.58 8.82 7.30
CA GLU A 81 0.76 7.57 8.02
C GLU A 81 0.47 6.33 7.15
N LEU A 82 -0.63 6.33 6.38
CA LEU A 82 -0.99 5.20 5.52
C LEU A 82 0.12 4.94 4.50
N HIS A 83 0.61 5.99 3.83
CA HIS A 83 1.72 5.90 2.89
C HIS A 83 2.97 5.37 3.56
N ARG A 84 3.28 5.79 4.79
CA ARG A 84 4.45 5.30 5.55
C ARG A 84 4.35 3.79 5.81
N ILE A 85 3.18 3.29 6.20
CA ILE A 85 2.93 1.86 6.44
C ILE A 85 3.12 1.08 5.13
N LEU A 86 2.46 1.51 4.05
CA LEU A 86 2.49 0.82 2.76
C LEU A 86 3.88 0.82 2.14
N ARG A 87 4.60 1.95 2.21
CA ARG A 87 5.99 2.06 1.74
C ARG A 87 6.89 1.07 2.47
N ARG A 88 6.76 0.95 3.80
CA ARG A 88 7.52 -0.03 4.59
C ARG A 88 7.18 -1.46 4.16
N GLY A 89 5.89 -1.78 4.01
CA GLY A 89 5.43 -3.09 3.55
C GLY A 89 5.96 -3.44 2.15
N TYR A 90 5.87 -2.51 1.20
CA TYR A 90 6.40 -2.66 -0.15
C TYR A 90 7.91 -2.94 -0.14
N ARG A 91 8.69 -2.15 0.61
CA ARG A 91 10.14 -2.36 0.73
C ARG A 91 10.50 -3.70 1.33
N LEU A 92 9.76 -4.17 2.32
CA LEU A 92 9.96 -5.50 2.89
C LEU A 92 9.65 -6.60 1.87
N LYS A 93 8.61 -6.43 1.04
CA LYS A 93 8.22 -7.36 -0.03
C LYS A 93 9.30 -7.49 -1.11
N ILE A 94 9.94 -6.38 -1.50
CA ILE A 94 10.98 -6.38 -2.55
C ILE A 94 12.39 -6.60 -2.03
N LYS A 95 12.61 -6.56 -0.71
CA LYS A 95 13.95 -6.75 -0.13
C LYS A 95 14.42 -8.17 -0.46
N PRO A 96 15.59 -8.35 -1.11
CA PRO A 96 16.13 -9.67 -1.38
C PRO A 96 16.32 -10.42 -0.07
N ASN A 97 15.83 -11.66 -0.02
CA ASN A 97 15.89 -12.50 1.16
C ASN A 97 17.36 -12.85 1.43
N LYS A 98 18.02 -12.10 2.33
CA LYS A 98 19.44 -12.29 2.66
C LYS A 98 19.74 -13.61 3.41
N ARG A 99 18.76 -14.51 3.54
CA ARG A 99 19.00 -15.90 3.98
C ARG A 99 19.52 -16.73 2.80
N LYS A 100 20.74 -16.45 2.41
CA LYS A 100 21.65 -17.44 1.83
C LYS A 100 22.88 -17.43 2.72
N TYR A 101 23.40 -18.63 2.99
CA TYR A 101 24.48 -18.99 3.93
C TYR A 101 24.01 -19.19 5.37
#